data_AF-A0A934B107-F1
#
_entry.id   AF-A0A934B107-F1
#
_cell.length_a   1.000
_cell.length_b   1.000
_cell.length_c   1.000
_cell.angle_alpha   90.00
_cell.angle_beta   90.00
_cell.angle_gamma   90.00
#
_symmetry.space_group_name_H-M   'P 1'
#
loop_
_entity.id
_entity.type
_entity.pdbx_description
1 polymer ?
#
loop_
_entity_poly.entity_id
_entity_poly.type
_entity_poly.pdbx_seq_one_letter_code
_entity_poly.pdbx_strand_id
1 'polypeptide(L)'
;MDRQVTKHEVPSYELVEEKIREIDASIIVLRIFYIFMEIAYKFQLIKNDKLCTVEIPRKLLEGLKSGNPILEEKLTEILDASLQESDCWMKV
;
A
#
# COMPACT_ATOMS: atom_id res chain seq x y z
N MET A 1 13.53 -6.22 12.12
CA MET A 1 14.16 -5.10 11.40
C MET A 1 13.39 -4.92 10.12
N ASP A 2 12.85 -3.72 9.91
CA ASP A 2 12.12 -3.40 8.69
C ASP A 2 13.11 -3.16 7.57
N ARG A 3 12.98 -3.90 6.48
CA ARG A 3 13.87 -3.77 5.33
C ARG A 3 13.20 -2.89 4.31
N GLN A 4 13.84 -1.78 3.93
CA GLN A 4 13.40 -1.04 2.75
C GLN A 4 13.54 -1.94 1.52
N VAL A 5 12.48 -2.03 0.74
CA VAL A 5 12.40 -2.88 -0.46
C VAL A 5 12.05 -2.03 -1.68
N THR A 6 12.40 -2.55 -2.85
CA THR A 6 12.05 -1.96 -4.14
C THR A 6 10.70 -2.49 -4.63
N LYS A 7 10.07 -1.77 -5.56
CA LYS A 7 8.81 -2.20 -6.19
C LYS A 7 8.85 -3.61 -6.79
N HIS A 8 10.02 -4.08 -7.23
CA HIS A 8 10.19 -5.41 -7.82
C HIS A 8 10.18 -6.55 -6.79
N GLU A 9 10.47 -6.25 -5.53
CA GLU A 9 10.45 -7.22 -4.42
C GLU A 9 9.03 -7.40 -3.86
N VAL A 10 8.11 -6.49 -4.18
CA VAL A 10 6.75 -6.45 -3.66
C VAL A 10 5.81 -7.21 -4.60
N PRO A 11 5.12 -8.27 -4.12
CA PRO A 11 4.14 -8.99 -4.93
C PRO A 11 3.02 -8.04 -5.37
N SER A 12 2.63 -8.11 -6.64
CA SER A 12 1.48 -7.35 -7.16
C SER A 12 1.57 -5.84 -6.93
N TYR A 13 2.79 -5.29 -6.87
CA TYR A 13 3.02 -3.86 -6.67
C TYR A 13 2.24 -3.01 -7.67
N GLU A 14 2.21 -3.39 -8.94
CA GLU A 14 1.54 -2.65 -10.00
C GLU A 14 0.04 -2.50 -9.74
N LEU A 15 -0.61 -3.54 -9.21
CA LEU A 15 -2.03 -3.48 -8.81
C LEU A 15 -2.24 -2.55 -7.62
N VAL A 16 -1.33 -2.55 -6.64
CA VAL A 16 -1.41 -1.64 -5.49
C VAL A 16 -1.26 -0.19 -5.94
N GLU A 17 -0.27 0.09 -6.79
CA GLU A 17 -0.04 1.43 -7.33
C GLU A 17 -1.23 1.90 -8.19
N GLU A 18 -1.78 1.02 -9.02
CA GLU A 18 -2.97 1.31 -9.83
C GLU A 18 -4.16 1.67 -8.94
N LYS A 19 -4.46 0.84 -7.93
CA LYS A 19 -5.58 1.10 -7.00
C LYS A 19 -5.40 2.40 -6.21
N ILE A 20 -4.19 2.71 -5.76
CA ILE A 20 -3.89 4.00 -5.10
C ILE A 20 -4.17 5.16 -6.07
N ARG A 21 -3.75 5.03 -7.34
CA ARG A 21 -3.97 6.06 -8.36
C ARG A 21 -5.44 6.22 -8.75
N GLU A 22 -6.21 5.13 -8.73
CA GLU A 22 -7.67 5.16 -8.93
C GLU A 22 -8.39 5.89 -7.80
N ILE A 23 -7.94 5.71 -6.55
CA ILE A 23 -8.47 6.43 -5.39
C ILE A 23 -8.11 7.92 -5.47
N ASP A 24 -6.83 8.22 -5.67
CA ASP A 24 -6.35 9.58 -5.86
C ASP A 24 -5.05 9.61 -6.67
N ALA A 25 -5.13 10.17 -7.87
CA ALA A 25 -4.00 10.25 -8.80
C ALA A 25 -2.84 11.15 -8.32
N SER A 26 -3.05 11.94 -7.28
CA SER A 26 -2.04 12.84 -6.70
C SER A 26 -1.16 12.15 -5.66
N ILE A 27 -1.53 10.94 -5.22
CA ILE A 27 -0.76 10.17 -4.24
C ILE A 27 0.42 9.51 -4.93
N ILE A 28 1.60 9.60 -4.30
CA ILE A 28 2.83 8.98 -4.79
C ILE A 28 3.33 7.98 -3.75
N VAL A 29 3.70 6.77 -4.19
CA VAL A 29 4.41 5.80 -3.34
C VAL A 29 5.86 6.27 -3.18
N LEU A 30 6.22 6.73 -1.99
CA LEU A 30 7.55 7.26 -1.70
C LEU A 30 8.56 6.15 -1.37
N ARG A 31 8.20 5.25 -0.46
CA ARG A 31 9.06 4.14 0.01
C ARG A 31 8.21 2.94 0.39
N ILE A 32 8.81 1.76 0.33
CA ILE A 32 8.17 0.51 0.73
C ILE A 32 9.10 -0.21 1.68
N PHE A 33 8.55 -0.74 2.77
CA PHE A 33 9.28 -1.54 3.75
C PHE A 33 8.63 -2.90 3.88
N TYR A 34 9.43 -3.95 3.98
CA TYR A 34 8.97 -5.25 4.38
C TYR A 34 9.18 -5.43 5.88
N ILE A 35 8.08 -5.65 6.59
CA ILE A 35 8.05 -5.86 8.04
C ILE A 35 8.00 -7.37 8.26
N PHE A 36 9.15 -7.95 8.60
CA PHE A 36 9.27 -9.40 8.78
C PHE A 36 8.42 -9.93 9.93
N MET A 37 8.28 -9.16 11.02
CA MET A 37 7.51 -9.60 12.20
C MET A 37 6.00 -9.69 11.92
N GLU A 38 5.48 -8.81 11.07
CA GLU A 38 4.05 -8.74 10.75
C GLU A 38 3.71 -9.43 9.42
N ILE A 39 4.73 -9.86 8.67
CA ILE A 39 4.61 -10.47 7.35
C ILE A 39 3.76 -9.54 6.44
N ALA A 40 4.10 -8.25 6.45
CA ALA A 40 3.39 -7.20 5.74
C ALA A 40 4.36 -6.26 5.00
N TYR A 41 3.84 -5.59 3.98
CA TYR A 41 4.52 -4.52 3.29
C TYR A 41 3.91 -3.18 3.71
N LYS A 42 4.75 -2.28 4.18
CA LYS A 42 4.39 -0.92 4.57
C LYS A 42 4.71 0.04 3.44
N PHE A 43 3.69 0.66 2.89
CA PHE A 43 3.78 1.67 1.84
C PHE A 43 3.74 3.04 2.49
N GLN A 44 4.82 3.80 2.34
CA GLN A 44 4.82 5.22 2.64
C GLN A 44 4.34 5.98 1.42
N LEU A 45 3.24 6.69 1.58
CA LEU A 45 2.56 7.45 0.55
C LEU A 45 2.70 8.93 0.86
N ILE A 46 2.87 9.75 -0.17
CA ILE A 46 2.97 11.21 -0.03
C ILE A 46 1.93 11.91 -0.89
N LYS A 47 1.30 12.93 -0.31
CA LYS A 47 0.33 13.82 -0.97
C LYS A 47 0.39 15.20 -0.34
N ASN A 48 0.63 16.25 -1.12
CA ASN A 48 0.65 17.65 -0.67
C ASN A 48 1.46 17.88 0.63
N ASP A 49 2.71 17.40 0.67
CA ASP A 49 3.62 17.48 1.84
C ASP A 49 3.10 16.77 3.11
N LYS A 50 2.17 15.83 2.94
CA LYS A 50 1.72 14.93 4.00
C LYS A 50 2.13 13.50 3.68
N LEU A 51 2.54 12.76 4.70
CA LEU A 51 2.83 11.34 4.61
C LEU A 51 1.69 10.54 5.23
N CYS A 52 1.35 9.43 4.59
CA CYS A 52 0.48 8.39 5.11
C CYS A 52 1.21 7.05 5.00
N THR A 53 0.99 6.15 5.95
CA THR A 53 1.58 4.80 5.90
C THR A 53 0.50 3.76 5.90
N VAL A 54 0.52 2.88 4.91
CA VAL A 54 -0.46 1.80 4.76
C VAL A 54 0.26 0.47 4.84
N GLU A 55 -0.23 -0.43 5.67
CA GLU A 55 0.33 -1.77 5.89
C GLU A 55 -0.55 -2.81 5.21
N ILE A 56 0.04 -3.54 4.25
CA ILE A 56 -0.67 -4.51 3.44
C ILE A 56 -0.07 -5.90 3.69
N PRO A 57 -0.86 -6.88 4.16
CA PRO A 57 -0.36 -8.23 4.41
C PRO A 57 0.23 -8.87 3.15
N ARG A 58 1.41 -9.49 3.27
CA ARG A 58 2.07 -10.15 2.13
C ARG A 58 1.18 -11.21 1.48
N LYS A 59 0.43 -11.97 2.27
CA LYS A 59 -0.49 -13.00 1.77
C LYS A 59 -1.58 -12.44 0.86
N LEU A 60 -2.07 -11.22 1.16
CA LEU A 60 -3.03 -10.52 0.32
C LEU A 60 -2.39 -10.25 -1.06
N LEU A 61 -1.21 -9.62 -1.04
CA LEU A 61 -0.47 -9.26 -2.26
C LEU A 61 -0.07 -10.47 -3.11
N GLU A 62 0.33 -11.59 -2.48
CA GLU A 62 0.65 -12.83 -3.19
C GLU A 62 -0.61 -13.45 -3.83
N GLY A 63 -1.76 -13.38 -3.16
CA GLY A 63 -3.02 -13.90 -3.69
C GLY A 63 -3.61 -13.06 -4.85
N LEU A 64 -3.29 -11.75 -4.91
CA LEU A 64 -3.69 -10.88 -6.01
C LEU A 64 -3.13 -11.33 -7.37
N LYS A 65 -1.95 -11.99 -7.39
CA LYS A 65 -1.36 -12.53 -8.64
C LYS A 65 -2.27 -13.53 -9.34
N SER A 66 -3.17 -14.18 -8.59
CA SER A 66 -4.11 -15.16 -9.12
C SER A 66 -5.36 -14.51 -9.76
N GLY A 67 -5.45 -13.17 -9.79
CA GLY A 67 -6.61 -12.44 -10.33
C GLY A 67 -7.88 -12.70 -9.53
N ASN A 68 -7.76 -12.83 -8.21
CA ASN A 68 -8.90 -13.11 -7.34
C ASN A 68 -9.63 -11.80 -6.99
N PRO A 69 -10.85 -11.57 -7.50
CA PRO A 69 -11.57 -10.31 -7.32
C PRO A 69 -11.89 -10.01 -5.85
N ILE A 70 -12.05 -11.05 -5.01
CA ILE A 70 -12.31 -10.88 -3.57
C ILE A 70 -11.10 -10.24 -2.87
N LEU A 71 -9.89 -10.58 -3.31
CA LEU A 71 -8.68 -10.00 -2.74
C LEU A 71 -8.44 -8.58 -3.24
N GLU A 72 -8.84 -8.26 -4.47
CA GLU A 72 -8.80 -6.91 -5.02
C GLU A 72 -9.78 -5.97 -4.30
N GLU A 73 -10.99 -6.44 -4.04
CA GLU A 73 -11.98 -5.70 -3.25
C GLU A 73 -11.42 -5.43 -1.85
N LYS A 74 -10.85 -6.45 -1.20
CA LYS A 74 -10.23 -6.31 0.12
C LYS A 74 -9.01 -5.37 0.14
N LEU A 75 -8.20 -5.37 -0.92
CA LEU A 75 -7.12 -4.40 -1.08
C LEU A 75 -7.69 -2.98 -1.16
N THR A 76 -8.74 -2.81 -1.95
CA THR A 76 -9.42 -1.52 -2.12
C THR A 76 -9.99 -1.03 -0.80
N GLU A 77 -10.64 -1.90 -0.01
CA GLU A 77 -11.13 -1.54 1.34
C GLU A 77 -10.01 -1.07 2.28
N ILE A 78 -8.86 -1.75 2.29
CA ILE A 78 -7.71 -1.36 3.14
C ILE A 78 -7.17 0.01 2.71
N LEU A 79 -7.01 0.22 1.41
CA LEU A 79 -6.53 1.48 0.86
C LEU A 79 -7.54 2.60 1.11
N ASP A 80 -8.82 2.38 0.85
CA ASP A 80 -9.86 3.39 1.01
C ASP A 80 -10.01 3.80 2.48
N ALA A 81 -10.07 2.82 3.40
CA ALA A 81 -10.09 3.11 4.83
C ALA A 81 -8.88 3.93 5.27
N SER A 82 -7.66 3.50 4.90
CA SER A 82 -6.44 4.19 5.32
C SER A 82 -6.27 5.57 4.69
N LEU A 83 -6.70 5.77 3.43
CA LEU A 83 -6.48 7.01 2.68
C LEU A 83 -7.58 8.05 2.90
N GLN A 84 -8.81 7.62 3.21
CA GLN A 84 -9.91 8.50 3.58
C GLN A 84 -9.80 8.97 5.04
N GLU A 85 -9.15 8.20 5.91
CA GLU A 85 -8.84 8.65 7.27
C GLU A 85 -7.87 9.84 7.23
N SER A 86 -8.41 11.02 7.59
CA SER A 86 -7.63 12.27 7.61
C SER A 86 -6.43 12.20 8.56
N ASP A 87 -6.53 11.38 9.60
CA ASP A 87 -5.47 11.09 10.57
C ASP A 87 -4.28 10.34 9.98
N CYS A 88 -4.43 9.62 8.85
CA CYS A 88 -3.29 8.98 8.21
C CYS A 88 -2.31 10.01 7.65
N TRP A 89 -2.80 11.15 7.18
CA TRP A 89 -2.00 12.18 6.50
C TRP A 89 -1.34 13.13 7.49
N MET A 90 -0.24 12.68 8.08
CA MET A 90 0.57 13.49 8.98
C MET A 90 1.43 14.47 8.19
N LYS A 91 1.50 15.72 8.66
CA LYS A 91 2.35 16.75 8.06
C LYS A 91 3.82 16.43 8.36
N VAL A 92 4.67 16.48 7.32
CA VAL A 92 6.12 16.25 7.43
C VAL A 92 6.84 17.51 7.85
#